data_AF-A0A409XLV2-F1
#
_entry.id   AF-A0A409XLV2-F1
#
_cell.length_a   1.000
_cell.length_b   1.000
_cell.length_c   1.000
_cell.angle_alpha   90.00
_cell.angle_beta   90.00
_cell.angle_gamma   90.00
#
_symmetry.space_group_name_H-M   'P 1'
#
loop_
_entity.id
_entity.type
_entity.pdbx_description
1 polymer ?
#
loop_
_entity_poly.entity_id
_entity_poly.type
_entity_poly.pdbx_seq_one_letter_code
_entity_poly.pdbx_strand_id
1 'polypeptide(L)'
;MAEVIDSMLDLMRRLPPTRTEENVGSLVGICPEEADELLQSVDQPLQVMVDRATGREYLACDYNRDGESYRSPWSNEYDPPLDDGAVPSSRMRKLEIQANEAFDTYREMYYEGGVSSVYLWDPEDASGGNFAGVVVLKKTMTPASALEPSGSWDSIHVFETVERGRQAHYKLTSTVMLHLITRKGSESDSKVPADKKGTENWKRDGEVSLSGSMTRQTEQDWPLNDASSHISNIGKMIEEMEIKMRNLLQEVYFGKTRDIVYDLRSVDDLEKARRQKELQKELVGFIKR
;
A
#
# COMPACT_ATOMS: atom_id res chain seq x y z
N MET A 1 22.68 -4.57 22.06
CA MET A 1 22.82 -3.42 21.15
C MET A 1 21.78 -3.67 20.09
N ALA A 2 20.83 -2.75 19.86
CA ALA A 2 19.93 -2.92 18.72
C ALA A 2 20.78 -2.93 17.45
N GLU A 3 20.48 -3.82 16.51
CA GLU A 3 21.17 -3.84 15.23
C GLU A 3 20.89 -2.52 14.51
N VAL A 4 21.82 -2.05 13.68
CA VAL A 4 21.69 -0.76 13.00
C VAL A 4 20.44 -0.76 12.13
N ILE A 5 20.17 -1.88 11.46
CA ILE A 5 18.97 -2.11 10.66
C ILE A 5 17.67 -1.93 11.48
N ASP A 6 17.57 -2.47 12.69
CA ASP A 6 16.41 -2.30 13.56
C ASP A 6 16.09 -0.82 13.82
N SER A 7 17.14 -0.02 13.99
CA SER A 7 17.03 1.42 14.24
C SER A 7 16.63 2.17 12.97
N MET A 8 17.14 1.77 11.81
CA MET A 8 16.75 2.32 10.51
C MET A 8 15.27 2.03 10.21
N LEU A 9 14.82 0.79 10.43
CA LEU A 9 13.43 0.40 10.26
C LEU A 9 12.51 1.12 11.26
N ASP A 10 12.93 1.33 12.51
CA ASP A 10 12.15 2.14 13.46
C ASP A 10 12.08 3.62 13.05
N LEU A 11 13.15 4.16 12.46
CA LEU A 11 13.14 5.52 11.93
C LEU A 11 12.15 5.66 10.76
N MET A 12 12.15 4.70 9.83
CA MET A 12 11.20 4.68 8.70
C MET A 12 9.74 4.61 9.14
N ARG A 13 9.44 3.98 10.28
CA ARG A 13 8.08 3.97 10.87
C ARG A 13 7.65 5.31 11.48
N ARG A 14 8.58 6.26 11.67
CA ARG A 14 8.34 7.56 12.33
C ARG A 14 8.46 8.75 11.37
N LEU A 15 9.29 8.64 10.34
CA LEU A 15 9.45 9.71 9.35
C LEU A 15 8.18 9.86 8.49
N PRO A 16 7.96 11.05 7.90
CA PRO A 16 6.83 11.27 7.02
C PRO A 16 6.81 10.27 5.85
N PRO A 17 5.74 9.47 5.68
CA PRO A 17 5.67 8.42 4.66
C PRO A 17 5.53 8.98 3.24
N THR A 18 5.24 10.27 3.08
CA THR A 18 5.27 10.95 1.77
C THR A 18 6.68 11.15 1.22
N ARG A 19 7.72 10.89 2.03
CA ARG A 19 9.14 11.05 1.66
C ARG A 19 9.92 9.74 1.76
N THR A 20 9.24 8.60 1.66
CA THR A 20 9.89 7.28 1.81
C THR A 20 11.11 7.13 0.91
N GLU A 21 11.03 7.48 -0.37
CA GLU A 21 12.17 7.39 -1.30
C GLU A 21 13.37 8.25 -0.86
N GLU A 22 13.13 9.51 -0.47
CA GLU A 22 14.17 10.43 0.03
C GLU A 22 14.80 9.91 1.33
N ASN A 23 13.97 9.39 2.24
CA ASN A 23 14.41 8.86 3.52
C ASN A 23 15.26 7.60 3.34
N VAL A 24 14.84 6.67 2.48
CA VAL A 24 15.59 5.45 2.14
C VAL A 24 16.92 5.82 1.48
N GLY A 25 16.92 6.69 0.48
CA GLY A 25 18.15 7.15 -0.17
C GLY A 25 19.12 7.82 0.80
N SER A 26 18.61 8.61 1.74
CA SER A 26 19.43 9.23 2.79
C SER A 26 20.03 8.20 3.75
N LEU A 27 19.25 7.19 4.15
CA LEU A 27 19.69 6.13 5.04
C LEU A 27 20.74 5.22 4.39
N VAL A 28 20.55 4.86 3.12
CA VAL A 28 21.54 4.14 2.30
C VAL A 28 22.84 4.95 2.19
N GLY A 29 22.76 6.28 2.05
CA GLY A 29 23.93 7.14 2.03
C GLY A 29 24.68 7.24 3.37
N ILE A 30 23.98 7.04 4.50
CA ILE A 30 24.56 7.09 5.85
C ILE A 30 25.19 5.74 6.23
N CYS A 31 24.50 4.63 5.93
CA CYS A 31 24.93 3.26 6.23
C CYS A 31 24.87 2.40 4.96
N PRO A 32 25.84 2.55 4.04
CA PRO A 32 25.86 1.76 2.80
C PRO A 32 25.95 0.25 3.03
N GLU A 33 26.53 -0.18 4.16
CA GLU A 33 26.65 -1.58 4.55
C GLU A 33 25.30 -2.27 4.81
N GLU A 34 24.28 -1.52 5.21
CA GLU A 34 22.92 -2.03 5.47
C GLU A 34 21.97 -1.79 4.28
N ALA A 35 22.48 -1.28 3.15
CA ALA A 35 21.66 -0.81 2.04
C ALA A 35 20.81 -1.93 1.43
N ASP A 36 21.41 -3.10 1.19
CA ASP A 36 20.73 -4.24 0.58
C ASP A 36 19.59 -4.75 1.47
N GLU A 37 19.84 -4.91 2.78
CA GLU A 37 18.83 -5.36 3.75
C GLU A 37 17.72 -4.32 3.93
N LEU A 38 18.06 -3.03 3.94
CA LEU A 38 17.07 -1.96 4.03
C LEU A 38 16.16 -1.93 2.80
N LEU A 39 16.72 -1.99 1.60
CA LEU A 39 15.97 -1.97 0.35
C LEU A 39 15.06 -3.20 0.21
N GLN A 40 15.49 -4.36 0.72
CA GLN A 40 14.64 -5.56 0.76
C GLN A 40 13.53 -5.49 1.82
N SER A 41 13.71 -4.68 2.87
CA SER A 41 12.80 -4.61 4.02
C SER A 41 11.80 -3.45 3.95
N VAL A 42 12.07 -2.41 3.15
CA VAL A 42 11.29 -1.18 3.11
C VAL A 42 10.65 -1.01 1.73
N ASP A 43 9.35 -1.29 1.68
CA ASP A 43 8.56 -1.04 0.48
C ASP A 43 8.55 0.47 0.11
N GLN A 44 8.80 0.76 -1.17
CA GLN A 44 8.76 2.11 -1.74
C GLN A 44 7.52 2.30 -2.65
N PRO A 45 7.06 3.56 -2.86
CA PRO A 45 5.96 3.84 -3.78
C PRO A 45 6.22 3.27 -5.18
N LEU A 46 5.19 2.68 -5.79
CA LEU A 46 5.34 2.02 -7.09
C LEU A 46 5.49 3.06 -8.20
N GLN A 47 6.41 2.81 -9.14
CA GLN A 47 6.67 3.69 -10.27
C GLN A 47 6.02 3.13 -11.53
N VAL A 48 5.30 3.97 -12.28
CA VAL A 48 4.71 3.57 -13.57
C VAL A 48 5.75 3.74 -14.67
N MET A 49 6.05 2.66 -15.38
CA MET A 49 6.92 2.64 -16.54
C MET A 49 6.15 2.16 -17.78
N VAL A 50 6.68 2.44 -18.96
CA VAL A 50 6.08 2.00 -20.23
C VAL A 50 7.04 1.02 -20.90
N ASP A 51 6.55 -0.17 -21.21
CA ASP A 51 7.29 -1.14 -22.01
C ASP A 51 7.43 -0.63 -23.44
N ARG A 52 8.67 -0.40 -23.89
CA ARG A 52 8.95 0.14 -25.23
C ARG A 52 8.57 -0.82 -26.36
N ALA A 53 8.59 -2.12 -26.11
CA ALA A 53 8.28 -3.13 -27.12
C ALA A 53 6.77 -3.29 -27.33
N THR A 54 5.98 -3.21 -26.25
CA THR A 54 4.54 -3.45 -26.29
C THR A 54 3.68 -2.20 -26.18
N GLY A 55 4.24 -1.08 -25.72
CA GLY A 55 3.54 0.17 -25.44
C GLY A 55 2.66 0.12 -24.19
N ARG A 56 2.72 -0.97 -23.41
CA ARG A 56 1.89 -1.17 -22.21
C ARG A 56 2.57 -0.62 -20.96
N GLU A 57 1.79 -0.05 -20.06
CA GLU A 57 2.26 0.36 -18.74
C GLU A 57 2.53 -0.85 -17.84
N TYR A 58 3.55 -0.74 -16.99
CA TYR A 58 3.85 -1.70 -15.94
C TYR A 58 4.36 -0.97 -14.69
N LEU A 59 4.41 -1.68 -13.56
CA LEU A 59 4.84 -1.14 -12.27
C LEU A 59 6.25 -1.61 -11.94
N ALA A 60 7.15 -0.66 -11.77
CA ALA A 60 8.51 -0.87 -11.33
C ALA A 60 8.59 -0.86 -9.79
N CYS A 61 9.33 -1.83 -9.26
CA CYS A 61 9.61 -2.05 -7.85
C CYS A 61 10.95 -2.80 -7.71
N ASP A 62 11.42 -3.00 -6.48
CA ASP A 62 12.71 -3.66 -6.27
C ASP A 62 12.72 -5.14 -6.73
N TYR A 63 11.55 -5.79 -6.80
CA TYR A 63 11.43 -7.20 -7.21
C TYR A 63 11.56 -7.46 -8.73
N ASN A 64 11.49 -6.42 -9.56
CA ASN A 64 11.74 -6.53 -11.00
C ASN A 64 12.93 -5.68 -11.46
N ARG A 65 13.74 -5.21 -10.51
CA ARG A 65 14.91 -4.38 -10.73
C ARG A 65 16.17 -5.24 -10.78
N ASP A 66 17.07 -4.90 -11.70
CA ASP A 66 18.44 -5.41 -11.74
C ASP A 66 19.36 -4.23 -12.07
N GLY A 67 20.25 -3.87 -11.15
CA GLY A 67 21.00 -2.62 -11.20
C GLY A 67 20.07 -1.41 -11.32
N GLU A 68 20.14 -0.69 -12.44
CA GLU A 68 19.30 0.48 -12.74
C GLU A 68 18.19 0.20 -13.75
N SER A 69 17.98 -1.07 -14.11
CA SER A 69 17.03 -1.47 -15.13
C SER A 69 15.87 -2.25 -14.54
N TYR A 70 14.71 -2.14 -15.17
CA TYR A 70 13.49 -2.81 -14.74
C TYR A 70 12.96 -3.74 -15.82
N ARG A 71 12.61 -4.98 -15.45
CA ARG A 71 12.05 -5.99 -16.35
C ARG A 71 10.56 -5.75 -16.55
N SER A 72 10.13 -5.60 -17.81
CA SER A 72 8.72 -5.54 -18.18
C SER A 72 8.05 -6.91 -18.04
N PRO A 73 6.85 -7.01 -17.43
CA PRO A 73 6.09 -8.26 -17.39
C PRO A 73 5.50 -8.63 -18.77
N TRP A 74 5.48 -7.70 -19.73
CA TRP A 74 4.87 -7.91 -21.04
C TRP A 74 5.89 -8.45 -22.05
N SER A 75 6.97 -7.72 -22.31
CA SER A 75 8.05 -8.13 -23.22
C SER A 75 9.06 -9.08 -22.59
N ASN A 76 9.16 -9.12 -21.25
CA ASN A 76 10.24 -9.78 -20.52
C ASN A 76 11.63 -9.15 -20.75
N GLU A 77 11.68 -7.92 -21.25
CA GLU A 77 12.91 -7.18 -21.50
C GLU A 77 13.16 -6.14 -20.39
N TYR A 78 14.44 -5.87 -20.13
CA TYR A 78 14.87 -4.81 -19.22
C TYR A 78 14.95 -3.45 -19.93
N ASP A 79 14.55 -2.38 -19.24
CA ASP A 79 14.82 -0.99 -19.67
C ASP A 79 15.52 -0.22 -18.53
N PRO A 80 16.73 0.33 -18.74
CA PRO A 80 17.60 0.17 -19.93
C PRO A 80 17.96 -1.31 -20.25
N PRO A 81 18.28 -1.65 -21.51
CA PRO A 81 18.62 -3.01 -21.89
C PRO A 81 19.80 -3.58 -21.08
N LEU A 82 19.64 -4.81 -20.58
CA LEU A 82 20.66 -5.59 -19.89
C LEU A 82 20.79 -6.97 -20.56
N ASP A 83 22.02 -7.41 -20.78
CA ASP A 83 22.32 -8.70 -21.42
C ASP A 83 22.31 -9.86 -20.42
N ASP A 84 22.58 -9.59 -19.14
CA ASP A 84 22.74 -10.55 -18.04
C ASP A 84 21.72 -10.39 -16.90
N GLY A 85 20.61 -9.71 -17.17
CA GLY A 85 19.55 -9.50 -16.19
C GLY A 85 18.85 -10.79 -15.76
N ALA A 86 18.46 -10.87 -14.49
CA ALA A 86 17.76 -12.04 -13.95
C ALA A 86 16.39 -12.27 -14.61
N VAL A 87 16.20 -13.43 -15.25
CA VAL A 87 14.93 -13.80 -15.90
C VAL A 87 14.32 -15.07 -15.31
N PRO A 88 12.98 -15.15 -15.19
CA PRO A 88 12.32 -16.35 -14.69
C PRO A 88 12.55 -17.55 -15.63
N SER A 89 12.52 -18.77 -15.06
CA SER A 89 12.57 -19.99 -15.86
C SER A 89 11.41 -20.07 -16.87
N SER A 90 11.53 -20.86 -17.93
CA SER A 90 10.48 -20.97 -18.96
C SER A 90 9.13 -21.48 -18.41
N ARG A 91 9.15 -22.29 -17.35
CA ARG A 91 7.93 -22.71 -16.64
C ARG A 91 7.34 -21.51 -15.87
N MET A 92 8.18 -20.79 -15.14
CA MET A 92 7.75 -19.67 -14.32
C MET A 92 7.22 -18.52 -15.17
N ARG A 93 7.88 -18.19 -16.29
CA ARG A 93 7.42 -17.16 -17.23
C ARG A 93 6.02 -17.44 -17.78
N LYS A 94 5.67 -18.70 -18.06
CA LYS A 94 4.31 -19.06 -18.50
C LYS A 94 3.27 -18.80 -17.42
N LEU A 95 3.60 -19.10 -16.16
CA LEU A 95 2.74 -18.82 -15.02
C LEU A 95 2.62 -17.31 -14.77
N GLU A 96 3.72 -16.58 -14.89
CA GLU A 96 3.78 -15.11 -14.74
C GLU A 96 2.88 -14.40 -15.75
N ILE A 97 2.87 -14.83 -17.01
CA ILE A 97 1.97 -14.28 -18.05
C ILE A 97 0.50 -14.50 -17.67
N GLN A 98 0.14 -15.73 -17.28
CA GLN A 98 -1.23 -16.05 -16.85
C GLN A 98 -1.63 -15.27 -15.58
N ALA A 99 -0.70 -15.08 -14.65
CA ALA A 99 -0.95 -14.30 -13.44
C ALA A 99 -1.17 -12.82 -13.78
N ASN A 100 -0.39 -12.24 -14.69
CA ASN A 100 -0.61 -10.86 -15.15
C ASN A 100 -2.00 -10.68 -15.78
N GLU A 101 -2.47 -11.63 -16.60
CA GLU A 101 -3.83 -11.59 -17.16
C GLU A 101 -4.93 -11.67 -16.09
N ALA A 102 -4.75 -12.58 -15.11
CA ALA A 102 -5.70 -12.75 -14.02
C ALA A 102 -5.77 -11.51 -13.11
N PHE A 103 -4.61 -10.94 -12.74
CA PHE A 103 -4.55 -9.77 -11.87
C PHE A 103 -4.90 -8.46 -12.58
N ASP A 104 -4.75 -8.36 -13.91
CA ASP A 104 -5.31 -7.23 -14.67
C ASP A 104 -6.85 -7.26 -14.67
N THR A 105 -7.44 -8.46 -14.72
CA THR A 105 -8.90 -8.62 -14.54
C THR A 105 -9.32 -8.27 -13.11
N TYR A 106 -8.58 -8.71 -12.09
CA TYR A 106 -8.82 -8.33 -10.70
C TYR A 106 -8.75 -6.81 -10.50
N ARG A 107 -7.71 -6.16 -11.05
CA ARG A 107 -7.54 -4.71 -11.06
C ARG A 107 -8.75 -4.03 -11.66
N GLU A 108 -9.21 -4.47 -12.84
CA GLU A 108 -10.36 -3.85 -13.48
C GLU A 108 -11.64 -3.95 -12.62
N MET A 109 -11.88 -5.11 -12.00
CA MET A 109 -13.06 -5.33 -11.15
C MET A 109 -13.06 -4.53 -9.85
N TYR A 110 -11.90 -4.32 -9.23
CA TYR A 110 -11.80 -3.69 -7.91
C TYR A 110 -11.35 -2.22 -7.94
N TYR A 111 -10.53 -1.85 -8.93
CA TYR A 111 -9.93 -0.52 -9.04
C TYR A 111 -10.53 0.32 -10.16
N GLU A 112 -11.24 -0.26 -11.13
CA GLU A 112 -11.82 0.44 -12.29
C GLU A 112 -10.79 1.38 -12.96
N GLY A 113 -9.64 0.82 -13.33
CA GLY A 113 -8.47 1.54 -13.86
C GLY A 113 -7.20 1.31 -13.05
N GLY A 114 -6.21 2.20 -13.22
CA GLY A 114 -4.87 2.00 -12.64
C GLY A 114 -4.02 1.01 -13.43
N VAL A 115 -2.91 0.59 -12.84
CA VAL A 115 -1.94 -0.34 -13.44
C VAL A 115 -1.72 -1.52 -12.48
N SER A 116 -1.48 -2.71 -13.02
CA SER A 116 -1.08 -3.89 -12.26
C SER A 116 0.10 -4.59 -12.93
N SER A 117 0.95 -5.23 -12.14
CA SER A 117 2.04 -6.07 -12.67
C SER A 117 2.31 -7.23 -11.73
N VAL A 118 2.71 -8.36 -12.30
CA VAL A 118 3.10 -9.55 -11.55
C VAL A 118 4.48 -10.00 -12.00
N TYR A 119 5.35 -10.23 -11.02
CA TYR A 119 6.69 -10.76 -11.24
C TYR A 119 6.89 -12.01 -10.40
N LEU A 120 7.36 -13.07 -11.02
CA LEU A 120 7.65 -14.35 -10.36
C LEU A 120 9.14 -14.68 -10.51
N TRP A 121 9.71 -15.30 -9.50
CA TRP A 121 11.09 -15.76 -9.51
C TRP A 121 11.24 -17.12 -8.82
N ASP A 122 12.29 -17.83 -9.24
CA ASP A 122 12.70 -19.10 -8.65
C ASP A 122 13.82 -18.79 -7.61
N PRO A 123 13.60 -18.99 -6.30
CA PRO A 123 14.66 -18.82 -5.29
C PRO A 123 15.86 -19.72 -5.61
N GLU A 124 17.10 -19.27 -5.34
CA GLU A 124 18.32 -20.01 -5.69
C GLU A 124 18.40 -21.42 -5.06
N ASP A 125 17.79 -21.59 -3.88
CA ASP A 125 17.70 -22.87 -3.16
C ASP A 125 16.45 -23.71 -3.51
N ALA A 126 15.72 -23.38 -4.59
CA ALA A 126 14.47 -24.04 -4.96
C ALA A 126 14.67 -25.47 -5.49
N SER A 127 14.89 -26.43 -4.58
CA SER A 127 14.71 -27.85 -4.88
C SER A 127 13.22 -28.17 -4.99
N GLY A 128 12.71 -28.23 -6.22
CA GLY A 128 11.39 -28.80 -6.54
C GLY A 128 10.18 -27.97 -6.08
N GLY A 129 9.63 -27.18 -7.01
CA GLY A 129 8.29 -26.59 -6.91
C GLY A 129 8.17 -25.31 -6.09
N ASN A 130 9.22 -24.90 -5.37
CA ASN A 130 9.21 -23.65 -4.62
C ASN A 130 9.39 -22.45 -5.55
N PHE A 131 8.59 -21.41 -5.36
CA PHE A 131 8.76 -20.14 -6.06
C PHE A 131 8.22 -18.99 -5.24
N ALA A 132 8.62 -17.78 -5.60
CA ALA A 132 8.10 -16.57 -5.00
C ALA A 132 7.64 -15.61 -6.08
N GLY A 133 6.88 -14.61 -5.66
CA GLY A 133 6.37 -13.60 -6.57
C GLY A 133 5.89 -12.38 -5.85
N VAL A 134 5.67 -11.33 -6.63
CA VAL A 134 5.01 -10.12 -6.17
C VAL A 134 3.86 -9.80 -7.13
N VAL A 135 2.71 -9.43 -6.54
CA VAL A 135 1.60 -8.79 -7.26
C VAL A 135 1.56 -7.34 -6.80
N VAL A 136 1.70 -6.42 -7.73
CA VAL A 136 1.64 -4.98 -7.46
C VAL A 136 0.48 -4.33 -8.18
N LEU A 137 -0.24 -3.45 -7.49
CA LEU A 137 -1.35 -2.67 -8.06
C LEU A 137 -1.20 -1.20 -7.66
N LYS A 138 -1.41 -0.30 -8.60
CA LYS A 138 -1.36 1.14 -8.37
C LYS A 138 -2.58 1.81 -8.97
N LYS A 139 -3.28 2.62 -8.18
CA LYS A 139 -4.31 3.53 -8.65
C LYS A 139 -4.03 4.94 -8.18
N THR A 140 -3.94 5.85 -9.13
CA THR A 140 -3.79 7.28 -8.86
C THR A 140 -5.09 8.00 -9.15
N MET A 141 -5.44 8.96 -8.30
CA MET A 141 -6.51 9.92 -8.54
C MET A 141 -5.90 11.19 -9.12
N THR A 142 -6.11 11.42 -10.41
CA THR A 142 -5.70 12.65 -11.09
C THR A 142 -6.81 13.69 -10.92
N PRO A 143 -6.62 14.75 -10.12
CA PRO A 143 -7.65 15.77 -9.94
C PRO A 143 -7.82 16.60 -11.23
N ALA A 144 -9.06 16.84 -11.65
CA ALA A 144 -9.36 17.70 -12.80
C ALA A 144 -9.26 19.19 -12.46
N SER A 145 -9.32 19.53 -11.16
CA SER A 145 -9.14 20.90 -10.65
C SER A 145 -8.37 20.89 -9.32
N ALA A 146 -7.78 22.03 -8.95
CA ALA A 146 -7.00 22.16 -7.71
C ALA A 146 -7.81 21.92 -6.42
N LEU A 147 -9.14 21.94 -6.50
CA LEU A 147 -10.06 21.73 -5.38
C LEU A 147 -10.54 20.27 -5.27
N GLU A 148 -10.29 19.45 -6.28
CA GLU A 148 -10.64 18.04 -6.23
C GLU A 148 -9.63 17.25 -5.40
N PRO A 149 -10.08 16.20 -4.69
CA PRO A 149 -9.19 15.27 -4.01
C PRO A 149 -8.18 14.66 -4.97
N SER A 150 -6.95 14.51 -4.49
CA SER A 150 -5.90 13.75 -5.17
C SER A 150 -5.37 12.68 -4.22
N GLY A 151 -4.74 11.66 -4.79
CA GLY A 151 -4.21 10.57 -3.98
C GLY A 151 -3.66 9.43 -4.79
N SER A 152 -2.99 8.52 -4.11
CA SER A 152 -2.53 7.25 -4.65
C SER A 152 -2.83 6.12 -3.70
N TRP A 153 -3.11 4.96 -4.29
CA TRP A 153 -3.18 3.68 -3.64
C TRP A 153 -2.14 2.78 -4.28
N ASP A 154 -1.26 2.22 -3.47
CA ASP A 154 -0.22 1.30 -3.86
C ASP A 154 -0.38 0.01 -3.03
N SER A 155 -0.64 -1.12 -3.70
CA SER A 155 -0.72 -2.45 -3.11
C SER A 155 0.48 -3.28 -3.55
N ILE A 156 1.18 -3.89 -2.60
CA ILE A 156 2.34 -4.74 -2.82
C ILE A 156 2.11 -6.06 -2.09
N HIS A 157 2.00 -7.15 -2.82
CA HIS A 157 1.72 -8.48 -2.29
C HIS A 157 2.85 -9.44 -2.63
N VAL A 158 3.81 -9.57 -1.71
CA VAL A 158 4.92 -10.51 -1.83
C VAL A 158 4.48 -11.85 -1.27
N PHE A 159 4.70 -12.92 -2.02
CA PHE A 159 4.36 -14.25 -1.58
C PHE A 159 5.47 -15.26 -1.84
N GLU A 160 5.59 -16.21 -0.93
CA GLU A 160 6.45 -17.38 -1.04
C GLU A 160 5.57 -18.63 -1.10
N THR A 161 5.87 -19.53 -2.02
CA THR A 161 5.15 -20.78 -2.24
C THR A 161 6.09 -21.96 -2.02
N VAL A 162 5.67 -22.92 -1.19
CA VAL A 162 6.37 -24.19 -0.96
C VAL A 162 5.46 -25.34 -1.35
N GLU A 163 5.75 -25.99 -2.47
CA GLU A 163 4.97 -27.15 -2.94
C GLU A 163 5.25 -28.39 -2.05
N ARG A 164 4.17 -29.05 -1.61
CA ARG A 164 4.18 -30.26 -0.79
C ARG A 164 3.25 -31.32 -1.40
N GLY A 165 3.67 -31.90 -2.52
CA GLY A 165 2.91 -32.92 -3.23
C GLY A 165 1.65 -32.35 -3.90
N ARG A 166 0.46 -32.62 -3.34
CA ARG A 166 -0.83 -32.12 -3.86
C ARG A 166 -1.35 -30.88 -3.13
N GLN A 167 -0.51 -30.24 -2.34
CA GLN A 167 -0.80 -29.01 -1.62
C GLN A 167 0.40 -28.07 -1.75
N ALA A 168 0.18 -26.78 -1.54
CA ALA A 168 1.25 -25.81 -1.35
C ALA A 168 1.00 -25.00 -0.08
N HIS A 169 2.08 -24.69 0.60
CA HIS A 169 2.11 -23.72 1.67
C HIS A 169 2.39 -22.34 1.07
N TYR A 170 1.56 -21.37 1.40
CA TYR A 170 1.68 -19.99 0.92
C TYR A 170 1.91 -19.07 2.10
N LYS A 171 2.95 -18.26 2.01
CA LYS A 171 3.21 -17.14 2.92
C LYS A 171 3.02 -15.85 2.14
N LEU A 172 2.06 -15.03 2.54
CA LEU A 172 1.72 -13.77 1.89
C LEU A 172 2.02 -12.62 2.85
N THR A 173 2.89 -11.72 2.41
CA THR A 173 3.17 -10.43 3.04
C THR A 173 2.59 -9.34 2.14
N SER A 174 1.65 -8.57 2.67
CA SER A 174 0.94 -7.52 1.94
C SER A 174 1.17 -6.17 2.59
N THR A 175 1.59 -5.21 1.78
CA THR A 175 1.74 -3.80 2.15
C THR A 175 0.79 -2.97 1.32
N VAL A 176 0.02 -2.09 1.97
CA VAL A 176 -0.76 -1.05 1.29
C VAL A 176 -0.23 0.31 1.72
N MET A 177 0.07 1.16 0.75
CA MET A 177 0.36 2.57 0.97
C MET A 177 -0.79 3.42 0.43
N LEU A 178 -1.26 4.33 1.28
CA LEU A 178 -2.31 5.27 0.95
C LEU A 178 -1.78 6.68 1.11
N HIS A 179 -2.01 7.49 0.09
CA HIS A 179 -1.81 8.93 0.13
C HIS A 179 -3.08 9.61 -0.34
N LEU A 180 -3.63 10.53 0.46
CA LEU A 180 -4.83 11.28 0.15
C LEU A 180 -4.61 12.74 0.52
N ILE A 181 -4.79 13.63 -0.45
CA ILE A 181 -4.77 15.07 -0.24
C ILE A 181 -6.15 15.62 -0.61
N THR A 182 -6.75 16.34 0.33
CA THR A 182 -7.99 17.09 0.09
C THR A 182 -7.74 18.56 0.33
N ARG A 183 -8.19 19.40 -0.60
CA ARG A 183 -8.13 20.86 -0.50
C ARG A 183 -9.53 21.39 -0.47
N LYS A 184 -9.82 22.28 0.48
CA LYS A 184 -11.07 23.02 0.50
C LYS A 184 -10.76 24.48 0.20
N GLY A 185 -11.26 24.97 -0.92
CA GLY A 185 -11.22 26.38 -1.29
C GLY A 185 -12.52 27.10 -0.91
N SER A 186 -12.42 28.40 -0.73
CA SER A 186 -13.55 29.27 -0.36
C SER A 186 -14.40 29.68 -1.56
N GLU A 187 -14.83 28.75 -2.41
CA GLU A 187 -15.76 29.08 -3.50
C GLU A 187 -17.17 28.54 -3.19
N SER A 188 -18.02 29.48 -2.77
CA SER A 188 -19.48 29.52 -3.00
C SER A 188 -20.35 28.32 -2.58
N ASP A 189 -20.39 27.99 -1.29
CA ASP A 189 -21.59 27.31 -0.72
C ASP A 189 -22.17 28.03 0.50
N SER A 190 -21.90 29.32 0.61
CA SER A 190 -22.53 30.20 1.61
C SER A 190 -23.89 30.68 1.12
N LYS A 191 -24.87 29.78 0.97
CA LYS A 191 -26.29 30.15 1.14
C LYS A 191 -26.69 30.06 2.62
N VAL A 192 -25.82 30.49 3.52
CA VAL A 192 -26.19 30.70 4.92
C VAL A 192 -26.76 32.12 5.00
N PRO A 193 -28.01 32.32 5.45
CA PRO A 193 -28.60 33.64 5.59
C PRO A 193 -27.72 34.52 6.48
N ALA A 194 -27.50 35.75 6.06
CA ALA A 194 -26.69 36.75 6.73
C ALA A 194 -27.37 37.31 7.99
N ASP A 195 -27.73 36.44 8.94
CA ASP A 195 -28.30 36.83 10.23
C ASP A 195 -27.45 36.26 11.36
N LYS A 196 -26.25 36.84 11.52
CA LYS A 196 -25.53 36.97 12.80
C LYS A 196 -24.29 37.84 12.58
N LYS A 197 -24.43 39.14 12.85
CA LYS A 197 -23.30 40.08 13.01
C LYS A 197 -22.43 39.60 14.17
N GLY A 198 -21.34 38.89 13.88
CA GLY A 198 -20.37 38.51 14.92
C GLY A 198 -19.33 37.44 14.54
N THR A 199 -19.52 36.68 13.46
CA THR A 199 -18.49 35.70 13.04
C THR A 199 -17.57 36.33 12.02
N GLU A 200 -16.34 36.59 12.43
CA GLU A 200 -15.20 36.89 11.56
C GLU A 200 -15.20 35.96 10.34
N ASN A 201 -14.94 36.51 9.15
CA ASN A 201 -14.75 35.75 7.91
C ASN A 201 -13.49 34.90 8.00
N TRP A 202 -13.56 33.74 8.66
CA TRP A 202 -12.47 32.77 8.67
C TRP A 202 -12.36 32.20 7.26
N LYS A 203 -11.24 32.46 6.58
CA LYS A 203 -10.92 31.82 5.30
C LYS A 203 -10.94 30.31 5.52
N ARG A 204 -11.89 29.61 4.89
CA ARG A 204 -11.99 28.15 4.89
C ARG A 204 -11.05 27.54 3.85
N ASP A 205 -9.83 28.06 3.80
CA ASP A 205 -8.77 27.51 2.97
C ASP A 205 -7.99 26.52 3.83
N GLY A 206 -7.97 25.27 3.42
CA GLY A 206 -7.37 24.20 4.21
C GLY A 206 -7.00 23.02 3.35
N GLU A 207 -5.76 22.58 3.48
CA GLU A 207 -5.27 21.32 2.93
C GLU A 207 -5.17 20.30 4.06
N VAL A 208 -5.72 19.11 3.82
CA VAL A 208 -5.55 17.94 4.69
C VAL A 208 -4.85 16.88 3.87
N SER A 209 -3.64 16.52 4.31
CA SER A 209 -2.87 15.39 3.78
C SER A 209 -2.92 14.24 4.78
N LEU A 210 -3.35 13.08 4.31
CA LEU A 210 -3.40 11.82 5.04
C LEU A 210 -2.56 10.80 4.29
N SER A 211 -1.52 10.30 4.93
CA SER A 211 -0.52 9.44 4.30
C SER A 211 -0.04 8.36 5.24
N GLY A 212 0.26 7.19 4.71
CA GLY A 212 0.98 6.14 5.43
C GLY A 212 0.81 4.77 4.81
N SER A 213 1.36 3.77 5.49
CA SER A 213 1.40 2.40 5.01
C SER A 213 0.97 1.42 6.10
N MET A 214 0.59 0.22 5.67
CA MET A 214 0.23 -0.88 6.55
C MET A 214 0.69 -2.20 5.95
N THR A 215 1.43 -2.97 6.74
CA THR A 215 1.91 -4.30 6.37
C THR A 215 1.26 -5.38 7.23
N ARG A 216 0.86 -6.48 6.59
CA ARG A 216 0.26 -7.66 7.22
C ARG A 216 0.82 -8.93 6.59
N GLN A 217 0.97 -9.98 7.39
CA GLN A 217 1.39 -11.30 6.93
C GLN A 217 0.33 -12.35 7.27
N THR A 218 0.15 -13.31 6.38
CA THR A 218 -0.67 -14.51 6.61
C THR A 218 -0.03 -15.73 5.96
N GLU A 219 -0.24 -16.90 6.55
CA GLU A 219 0.24 -18.18 6.02
C GLU A 219 -0.92 -19.16 5.95
N GLN A 220 -1.05 -19.89 4.82
CA GLN A 220 -2.13 -20.85 4.60
C GLN A 220 -1.67 -21.99 3.68
N ASP A 221 -2.19 -23.20 3.92
CA ASP A 221 -2.01 -24.35 3.03
C ASP A 221 -3.24 -24.51 2.13
N TRP A 222 -3.04 -24.58 0.81
CA TRP A 222 -4.11 -24.81 -0.16
C TRP A 222 -3.81 -26.01 -1.08
N PRO A 223 -4.84 -26.76 -1.53
CA PRO A 223 -4.67 -27.85 -2.46
C PRO A 223 -4.24 -27.37 -3.86
N LEU A 224 -3.47 -28.21 -4.54
CA LEU A 224 -3.03 -28.04 -5.91
C LEU A 224 -3.66 -29.12 -6.79
N ASN A 225 -4.47 -28.69 -7.75
CA ASN A 225 -4.97 -29.58 -8.81
C ASN A 225 -4.04 -29.56 -10.03
N ASP A 226 -3.50 -28.39 -10.34
CA ASP A 226 -2.64 -28.08 -11.47
C ASP A 226 -1.84 -26.79 -11.19
N ALA A 227 -0.96 -26.38 -12.11
CA ALA A 227 -0.16 -25.17 -11.94
C ALA A 227 -1.01 -23.88 -11.88
N SER A 228 -2.16 -23.83 -12.57
CA SER A 228 -3.04 -22.65 -12.51
C SER A 228 -3.74 -22.48 -11.16
N SER A 229 -3.81 -23.56 -10.36
CA SER A 229 -4.32 -23.52 -8.99
C SER A 229 -3.56 -22.51 -8.12
N HIS A 230 -2.26 -22.28 -8.37
CA HIS A 230 -1.49 -21.27 -7.64
C HIS A 230 -2.08 -19.87 -7.81
N ILE A 231 -2.41 -19.47 -9.05
CA ILE A 231 -2.98 -18.14 -9.34
C ILE A 231 -4.31 -17.97 -8.60
N SER A 232 -5.16 -19.00 -8.62
CA SER A 232 -6.45 -18.96 -7.93
C SER A 232 -6.31 -18.89 -6.40
N ASN A 233 -5.38 -19.66 -5.83
CA ASN A 233 -5.13 -19.68 -4.38
C ASN A 233 -4.54 -18.36 -3.91
N ILE A 234 -3.53 -17.83 -4.61
CA ILE A 234 -2.90 -16.54 -4.30
C ILE A 234 -3.90 -15.40 -4.48
N GLY A 235 -4.69 -15.42 -5.56
CA GLY A 235 -5.74 -14.44 -5.82
C GLY A 235 -6.74 -14.33 -4.67
N LYS A 236 -7.22 -15.46 -4.13
CA LYS A 236 -8.10 -15.47 -2.95
C LYS A 236 -7.43 -14.90 -1.70
N MET A 237 -6.17 -15.27 -1.45
CA MET A 237 -5.44 -14.77 -0.28
C MET A 237 -5.23 -13.25 -0.37
N ILE A 238 -4.92 -12.73 -1.56
CA ILE A 238 -4.75 -11.30 -1.81
C ILE A 238 -6.09 -10.57 -1.65
N GLU A 239 -7.15 -11.06 -2.28
CA GLU A 239 -8.49 -10.46 -2.19
C GLU A 239 -8.96 -10.35 -0.73
N GLU A 240 -8.87 -11.43 0.05
CA GLU A 240 -9.21 -11.40 1.47
C GLU A 240 -8.34 -10.44 2.27
N MET A 241 -7.04 -10.37 1.98
CA MET A 241 -6.10 -9.51 2.69
C MET A 241 -6.35 -8.04 2.36
N GLU A 242 -6.53 -7.67 1.09
CA GLU A 242 -6.86 -6.30 0.68
C GLU A 242 -8.16 -5.82 1.32
N ILE A 243 -9.22 -6.65 1.33
CA ILE A 243 -10.49 -6.29 1.97
C ILE A 243 -10.29 -5.99 3.46
N LYS A 244 -9.54 -6.84 4.18
CA LYS A 244 -9.24 -6.65 5.61
C LYS A 244 -8.41 -5.39 5.84
N MET A 245 -7.36 -5.16 5.05
CA MET A 245 -6.49 -3.99 5.18
C MET A 245 -7.22 -2.70 4.84
N ARG A 246 -8.04 -2.67 3.79
CA ARG A 246 -8.89 -1.53 3.42
C ARG A 246 -9.83 -1.13 4.56
N ASN A 247 -10.48 -2.10 5.21
CA ASN A 247 -11.34 -1.83 6.37
C ASN A 247 -10.54 -1.23 7.53
N LEU A 248 -9.35 -1.76 7.81
CA LEU A 248 -8.49 -1.24 8.88
C LEU A 248 -8.00 0.19 8.58
N LEU A 249 -7.61 0.45 7.32
CA LEU A 249 -7.22 1.78 6.87
C LEU A 249 -8.36 2.77 7.07
N GLN A 250 -9.59 2.41 6.72
CA GLN A 250 -10.75 3.27 6.92
C GLN A 250 -10.96 3.64 8.40
N GLU A 251 -10.87 2.66 9.31
CA GLU A 251 -11.04 2.89 10.75
C GLU A 251 -9.94 3.77 11.33
N VAL A 252 -8.68 3.54 10.93
CA VAL A 252 -7.53 4.30 11.46
C VAL A 252 -7.49 5.71 10.87
N TYR A 253 -7.58 5.84 9.55
CA TYR A 253 -7.37 7.12 8.85
C TYR A 253 -8.53 8.09 8.98
N PHE A 254 -9.76 7.61 9.16
CA PHE A 254 -10.94 8.48 9.24
C PHE A 254 -11.65 8.40 10.60
N GLY A 255 -11.34 7.39 11.41
CA GLY A 255 -11.79 7.29 12.81
C GLY A 255 -10.75 7.88 13.76
N LYS A 256 -9.62 7.19 13.95
CA LYS A 256 -8.65 7.55 15.01
C LYS A 256 -8.02 8.93 14.81
N THR A 257 -7.58 9.27 13.61
CA THR A 257 -6.97 10.58 13.33
C THR A 257 -7.95 11.72 13.63
N ARG A 258 -9.22 11.55 13.24
CA ARG A 258 -10.31 12.49 13.47
C ARG A 258 -10.55 12.67 14.97
N ASP A 259 -10.63 11.58 15.71
CA ASP A 259 -10.87 11.61 17.16
C ASP A 259 -9.72 12.33 17.88
N ILE A 260 -8.46 12.08 17.49
CA ILE A 260 -7.28 12.79 18.02
C ILE A 260 -7.38 14.30 17.75
N VAL A 261 -7.76 14.72 16.53
CA VAL A 261 -7.92 16.14 16.20
C VAL A 261 -9.00 16.80 17.06
N TYR A 262 -10.13 16.12 17.28
CA TYR A 262 -11.20 16.64 18.13
C TYR A 262 -10.82 16.70 19.62
N ASP A 263 -9.98 15.78 20.09
CA ASP A 263 -9.45 15.81 21.46
C ASP A 263 -8.46 16.97 21.69
N LEU A 264 -7.69 17.34 20.66
CA LEU A 264 -6.78 18.50 20.73
C LEU A 264 -7.53 19.83 20.76
N ARG A 265 -8.65 19.92 20.03
CA ARG A 265 -9.47 21.13 19.96
C ARG A 265 -10.95 20.80 19.80
N SER A 266 -11.65 20.79 20.93
CA SER A 266 -13.11 20.65 20.97
C SER A 266 -13.79 21.96 20.55
N VAL A 267 -14.86 21.83 19.76
CA VAL A 267 -15.80 22.94 19.47
C VAL A 267 -16.79 23.11 20.62
N ASP A 268 -17.10 22.02 21.32
CA ASP A 268 -17.94 22.04 22.50
C ASP A 268 -17.18 22.57 23.71
N ASP A 269 -17.91 23.30 24.57
CA ASP A 269 -17.39 23.80 25.83
C ASP A 269 -16.89 22.66 26.73
N LEU A 270 -15.68 22.83 27.24
CA LEU A 270 -15.00 21.85 28.07
C LEU A 270 -15.81 21.54 29.35
N GLU A 271 -16.53 22.52 29.89
CA GLU A 271 -17.42 22.32 31.04
C GLU A 271 -18.60 21.40 30.71
N LYS A 272 -19.19 21.55 29.53
CA LYS A 272 -20.31 20.72 29.09
C LYS A 272 -19.87 19.27 28.88
N ALA A 273 -18.69 19.07 28.29
CA ALA A 273 -18.09 17.74 28.14
C ALA A 273 -17.74 17.08 29.49
N ARG A 274 -17.25 17.87 30.47
CA ARG A 274 -17.01 17.38 31.85
C ARG A 274 -18.32 16.94 32.52
N ARG A 275 -19.36 17.78 32.47
CA ARG A 275 -20.69 17.43 33.03
C ARG A 275 -21.27 16.17 32.39
N GLN A 276 -21.11 16.00 31.08
CA GLN A 276 -21.60 14.81 30.39
C GLN A 276 -20.84 13.52 30.81
N LYS A 277 -19.52 13.60 31.02
CA LYS A 277 -18.73 12.49 31.59
C LYS A 277 -19.12 12.16 33.02
N GLU A 278 -19.43 13.16 33.84
CA GLU A 278 -19.92 12.97 35.21
C GLU A 278 -21.29 12.27 35.22
N LEU A 279 -22.24 12.75 34.41
CA LEU A 279 -23.55 12.12 34.23
C LEU A 279 -23.43 10.67 33.75
N GLN A 280 -22.51 10.39 32.82
CA GLN A 280 -22.26 9.04 32.34
C GLN A 280 -21.69 8.13 33.43
N LYS A 281 -20.79 8.63 34.28
CA LYS A 281 -20.29 7.89 35.45
C LYS A 281 -21.38 7.61 36.47
N GLU A 282 -22.25 8.59 36.74
CA GLU A 282 -23.39 8.41 37.64
C GLU A 282 -24.34 7.33 37.10
N LEU A 283 -24.73 7.39 35.83
CA LEU A 283 -25.58 6.39 35.17
C LEU A 283 -24.99 4.97 35.23
N VAL A 284 -23.69 4.81 34.97
CA VAL A 284 -23.01 3.51 35.10
C VAL A 284 -22.98 3.03 36.56
N GLY A 285 -22.86 3.94 37.52
CA GLY A 285 -22.99 3.65 38.95
C GLY A 285 -24.39 3.17 39.34
N PHE A 286 -25.44 3.72 38.72
CA PHE A 286 -26.83 3.29 38.92
C PHE A 286 -27.14 1.92 38.30
N ILE A 287 -26.52 1.58 37.15
CA ILE A 287 -26.71 0.29 36.47
C ILE A 287 -26.00 -0.88 37.20
N LYS A 288 -25.01 -0.57 38.05
CA LYS A 288 -24.28 -1.57 38.87
C LYS A 288 -24.90 -1.83 40.25
N ARG A 289 -26.05 -1.24 40.56
CA ARG A 289 -26.88 -1.57 41.73
C ARG A 289 -28.07 -2.40 41.30
#